data_AF-A0A7Y6YC04-F1
#
_entry.id   AF-A0A7Y6YC04-F1
#
_cell.length_a   1.000
_cell.length_b   1.000
_cell.length_c   1.000
_cell.angle_alpha   90.00
_cell.angle_beta   90.00
_cell.angle_gamma   90.00
#
_symmetry.space_group_name_H-M   'P 1'
#
loop_
_entity.id
_entity.type
_entity.pdbx_description
1 polymer ?
#
loop_
_entity_poly.entity_id
_entity_poly.type
_entity_poly.pdbx_seq_one_letter_code
_entity_poly.pdbx_strand_id
1 'polypeptide(L)'
;MNFKAVTAALLLVASLFNTSWANETAPVVDRTSTGGAQTLEDIMARQAQLNVDERFRSENIGDPSRAKAITEQLGTNGGASDSEVYRAIRYNEIDPSLQQRGPAAEVLIQDAGMPWYKLREGPVITYGGGALLGIIGLLIVFYFVRGRIMIDGGPAGTTIERFKAIERFGHWLLAGSFIALGVTGLLVLMGRKFLIPVIGPEAFATLAAGSKFIHNNIAWAFMIGLVMTFFMWVAHNIPNKLDIKWLLAGGGIFTKSHPSAKKFNAGQKIIFWTVMIMGFSVSLSG
;
A
#
# COMPACT_ATOMS: atom_id res chain seq x y z
N MET A 1 27.19 -55.03 -27.49
CA MET A 1 27.75 -53.93 -26.68
C MET A 1 27.05 -53.93 -25.33
N ASN A 2 27.76 -54.13 -24.22
CA ASN A 2 27.13 -54.31 -22.90
C ASN A 2 26.62 -52.96 -22.39
N PHE A 3 25.32 -52.71 -22.53
CA PHE A 3 24.69 -51.44 -22.18
C PHE A 3 25.02 -50.99 -20.75
N LYS A 4 25.13 -51.93 -19.80
CA LYS A 4 25.49 -51.63 -18.40
C LYS A 4 26.91 -51.05 -18.26
N ALA A 5 27.86 -51.51 -19.06
CA ALA A 5 29.23 -51.00 -19.05
C ALA A 5 29.30 -49.59 -19.66
N VAL A 6 28.49 -49.31 -20.68
CA VAL A 6 28.40 -47.98 -21.31
C VAL A 6 27.73 -46.99 -20.36
N THR A 7 26.65 -47.39 -19.66
CA THR A 7 25.99 -46.52 -18.67
C THR A 7 26.89 -46.25 -17.46
N ALA A 8 27.62 -47.26 -16.99
CA ALA A 8 28.59 -47.08 -15.89
C ALA A 8 29.75 -46.14 -16.30
N ALA A 9 30.27 -46.28 -17.52
CA ALA A 9 31.30 -45.39 -18.04
C ALA A 9 30.78 -43.95 -18.22
N LEU A 10 29.55 -43.76 -18.71
CA LEU A 10 28.91 -42.45 -18.83
C LEU A 10 28.66 -41.79 -17.47
N LEU A 11 28.24 -42.55 -16.46
CA LEU A 11 28.07 -42.06 -15.09
C LEU A 11 29.41 -41.69 -14.44
N LEU A 12 30.47 -42.48 -14.69
CA LEU A 12 31.81 -42.18 -14.20
C LEU A 12 32.38 -40.91 -14.86
N VAL A 13 32.20 -40.77 -16.18
CA VAL A 13 32.62 -39.57 -16.92
C VAL A 13 31.82 -38.35 -16.48
N ALA A 14 30.51 -38.46 -16.27
CA ALA A 14 29.70 -37.37 -15.74
C ALA A 14 30.12 -36.93 -14.32
N SER A 15 30.59 -37.87 -13.49
CA SER A 15 31.09 -37.55 -12.13
C SER A 15 32.47 -36.86 -12.12
N LEU A 16 33.26 -37.02 -13.18
CA LEU A 16 34.55 -36.33 -13.36
C LEU A 16 34.40 -34.87 -13.82
N PHE A 17 33.21 -34.46 -14.27
CA PHE A 17 32.88 -33.08 -14.65
C PHE A 17 32.07 -32.34 -13.56
N ASN A 18 32.19 -32.74 -12.30
CA ASN A 18 31.66 -31.95 -11.19
C ASN A 18 32.41 -30.61 -11.10
N THR A 19 31.75 -29.55 -11.52
CA THR A 19 32.24 -28.16 -11.45
C THR A 19 32.44 -27.65 -10.02
N SER A 20 32.08 -28.44 -9.01
CA SER A 20 32.26 -28.12 -7.58
C SER A 20 33.73 -28.00 -7.16
N TRP A 21 34.66 -28.61 -7.89
CA TRP A 21 36.11 -28.53 -7.59
C TRP A 21 36.78 -27.28 -8.18
N ALA A 22 36.07 -26.47 -8.97
CA ALA A 22 36.64 -25.31 -9.65
C ALA A 22 36.74 -24.04 -8.77
N ASN A 23 36.22 -24.06 -7.54
CA ASN A 23 36.00 -22.84 -6.75
C ASN A 23 36.83 -22.71 -5.45
N GLU A 24 37.63 -23.69 -5.06
CA GLU A 24 38.33 -23.65 -3.75
C GLU A 24 39.70 -22.95 -3.78
N THR A 25 40.30 -22.71 -4.95
CA THR A 25 41.68 -22.18 -5.06
C THR A 25 41.83 -20.99 -6.01
N ALA A 26 40.75 -20.23 -6.26
CA ALA A 26 40.91 -18.95 -6.92
C ALA A 26 41.61 -17.97 -5.94
N PRO A 27 42.73 -17.33 -6.30
CA PRO A 27 43.37 -16.35 -5.44
C PRO A 27 42.36 -15.23 -5.14
N VAL A 28 42.30 -14.79 -3.88
CA VAL A 28 41.50 -13.64 -3.48
C VAL A 28 42.03 -12.44 -4.26
N VAL A 29 41.27 -12.01 -5.27
CA VAL A 29 41.64 -10.86 -6.08
C VAL A 29 41.47 -9.61 -5.22
N ASP A 30 42.57 -8.97 -4.86
CA ASP A 30 42.54 -7.66 -4.21
C ASP A 30 42.04 -6.61 -5.22
N ARG A 31 40.84 -6.09 -4.95
CA ARG A 31 40.14 -5.10 -5.77
C ARG A 31 39.96 -3.77 -5.03
N THR A 32 40.73 -3.53 -3.97
CA THR A 32 40.73 -2.27 -3.23
C THR A 32 41.05 -1.08 -4.15
N SER A 33 41.92 -1.28 -5.14
CA SER A 33 42.29 -0.29 -6.15
C SER A 33 41.18 0.10 -7.14
N THR A 34 40.08 -0.67 -7.21
CA THR A 34 38.92 -0.38 -8.08
C THR A 34 37.70 0.12 -7.29
N GLY A 35 37.90 0.64 -6.07
CA GLY A 35 36.84 1.25 -5.26
C GLY A 35 35.99 0.24 -4.48
N GLY A 36 36.58 -0.89 -4.08
CA GLY A 36 35.92 -1.93 -3.27
C GLY A 36 34.96 -2.81 -4.09
N ALA A 37 35.13 -4.12 -3.99
CA ALA A 37 34.21 -5.07 -4.63
C ALA A 37 33.14 -5.51 -3.65
N GLN A 38 31.96 -5.83 -4.19
CA GLN A 38 30.93 -6.50 -3.40
C GLN A 38 31.47 -7.83 -2.89
N THR A 39 31.36 -8.08 -1.58
CA THR A 39 31.78 -9.34 -0.98
C THR A 39 30.70 -10.41 -1.16
N LEU A 40 31.08 -11.69 -1.01
CA LEU A 40 30.09 -12.77 -0.98
C LEU A 40 29.09 -12.57 0.17
N GLU A 41 29.56 -12.11 1.32
CA GLU A 41 28.72 -11.80 2.48
C GLU A 41 27.66 -10.74 2.13
N ASP A 42 28.05 -9.66 1.43
CA ASP A 42 27.11 -8.64 0.95
C ASP A 42 26.08 -9.20 -0.03
N ILE A 43 26.49 -10.13 -0.90
CA ILE A 43 25.58 -10.81 -1.84
C ILE A 43 24.57 -11.64 -1.07
N MET A 44 25.05 -12.48 -0.14
CA MET A 44 24.21 -13.36 0.67
C MET A 44 23.26 -12.55 1.57
N ALA A 45 23.74 -11.48 2.18
CA ALA A 45 22.94 -10.57 2.99
C ALA A 45 21.83 -9.90 2.16
N ARG A 46 22.14 -9.42 0.94
CA ARG A 46 21.12 -8.85 0.03
C ARG A 46 20.09 -9.89 -0.41
N GLN A 47 20.53 -11.12 -0.69
CA GLN A 47 19.63 -12.24 -1.03
C GLN A 47 18.71 -12.60 0.15
N ALA A 48 19.23 -12.52 1.38
CA ALA A 48 18.46 -12.65 2.61
C ALA A 48 17.62 -11.41 2.97
N GLN A 49 17.62 -10.37 2.13
CA GLN A 49 16.95 -9.08 2.37
C GLN A 49 17.39 -8.36 3.65
N LEU A 50 18.64 -8.57 4.08
CA LEU A 50 19.26 -7.83 5.17
C LEU A 50 19.78 -6.48 4.68
N ASN A 51 19.93 -5.53 5.62
CA ASN A 51 20.59 -4.27 5.32
C ASN A 51 22.08 -4.51 5.06
N VAL A 52 22.58 -3.95 3.96
CA VAL A 52 23.98 -4.05 3.52
C VAL A 52 24.54 -2.65 3.42
N ASP A 53 25.79 -2.46 3.85
CA ASP A 53 26.48 -1.19 3.67
C ASP A 53 26.79 -0.99 2.18
N GLU A 54 26.14 0.00 1.57
CA GLU A 54 26.32 0.30 0.15
C GLU A 54 27.34 1.42 -0.10
N ARG A 55 28.14 1.85 0.89
CA ARG A 55 29.12 2.94 0.72
C ARG A 55 30.13 2.71 -0.40
N PHE A 56 30.63 1.47 -0.53
CA PHE A 56 31.51 1.09 -1.65
C PHE A 56 30.85 1.31 -3.02
N ARG A 57 29.51 1.34 -3.07
CA ARG A 57 28.74 1.70 -4.25
C ARG A 57 28.60 3.21 -4.32
N SER A 58 27.96 3.85 -3.34
CA SER A 58 27.65 5.29 -3.41
C SER A 58 28.89 6.18 -3.60
N GLU A 59 30.06 5.76 -3.12
CA GLU A 59 31.31 6.54 -3.23
C GLU A 59 32.08 6.26 -4.53
N ASN A 60 31.79 5.16 -5.22
CA ASN A 60 32.48 4.73 -6.43
C ASN A 60 31.68 5.12 -7.68
N ILE A 61 31.57 6.44 -7.89
CA ILE A 61 30.78 7.09 -8.95
C ILE A 61 31.62 7.59 -10.13
N GLY A 62 32.91 7.22 -10.16
CA GLY A 62 33.85 7.59 -11.22
C GLY A 62 34.31 9.06 -11.12
N ASP A 63 35.40 9.37 -11.82
CA ASP A 63 35.94 10.73 -11.89
C ASP A 63 36.18 11.10 -13.36
N PRO A 64 35.43 12.08 -13.90
CA PRO A 64 35.58 12.55 -15.27
C PRO A 64 37.00 13.01 -15.61
N SER A 65 37.79 13.46 -14.62
CA SER A 65 39.16 13.92 -14.81
C SER A 65 40.16 12.81 -15.14
N ARG A 66 39.79 11.54 -14.90
CA ARG A 66 40.60 10.36 -15.26
C ARG A 66 40.60 10.03 -16.75
N ALA A 67 39.96 10.87 -17.58
CA ALA A 67 39.91 10.67 -19.03
C ALA A 67 41.33 10.71 -19.61
N LYS A 68 41.68 9.66 -20.36
CA LYS A 68 42.97 9.59 -21.07
C LYS A 68 43.00 10.59 -22.23
N ALA A 69 44.19 11.08 -22.55
CA ALA A 69 44.37 11.97 -23.70
C ALA A 69 43.98 11.26 -25.00
N ILE A 70 43.38 11.98 -25.94
CA ILE A 70 42.96 11.46 -27.26
C ILE A 70 44.13 10.88 -28.08
N THR A 71 45.37 11.25 -27.73
CA THR A 71 46.61 10.81 -28.36
C THR A 71 47.13 9.48 -27.82
N GLU A 72 46.53 8.92 -26.77
CA GLU A 72 46.93 7.62 -26.24
C GLU A 72 46.37 6.46 -27.08
N GLN A 73 47.22 5.47 -27.35
CA GLN A 73 46.82 4.22 -27.99
C GLN A 73 45.95 3.43 -27.00
N LEU A 74 44.70 3.14 -27.39
CA LEU A 74 43.62 2.58 -26.54
C LEU A 74 43.03 3.57 -25.51
N GLY A 75 42.86 4.84 -25.90
CA GLY A 75 42.12 5.82 -25.09
C GLY A 75 40.68 5.36 -24.77
N THR A 76 40.20 5.73 -23.58
CA THR A 76 38.83 5.47 -23.13
C THR A 76 37.90 6.62 -23.55
N ASN A 77 36.63 6.33 -23.84
CA ASN A 77 35.61 7.36 -24.12
C ASN A 77 35.18 8.08 -22.82
N GLY A 78 36.12 8.75 -22.16
CA GLY A 78 35.92 9.44 -20.88
C GLY A 78 36.69 8.82 -19.70
N GLY A 79 36.59 9.48 -18.54
CA GLY A 79 37.30 9.11 -17.31
C GLY A 79 36.54 8.18 -16.37
N ALA A 80 35.24 8.00 -16.60
CA ALA A 80 34.38 7.10 -15.83
C ALA A 80 33.88 5.96 -16.74
N SER A 81 33.76 4.77 -16.17
CA SER A 81 33.10 3.62 -16.79
C SER A 81 31.58 3.77 -16.75
N ASP A 82 30.87 3.09 -17.66
CA ASP A 82 29.40 3.07 -17.67
C ASP A 82 28.82 2.65 -16.30
N SER A 83 29.47 1.69 -15.64
CA SER A 83 29.02 1.19 -14.33
C SER A 83 29.11 2.22 -13.21
N GLU A 84 30.07 3.13 -13.27
CA GLU A 84 30.24 4.26 -12.36
C GLU A 84 29.19 5.34 -12.67
N VAL A 85 28.98 5.65 -13.95
CA VAL A 85 27.94 6.61 -14.40
C VAL A 85 26.55 6.17 -13.96
N TYR A 86 26.15 4.92 -14.21
CA TYR A 86 24.84 4.42 -13.75
C TYR A 86 24.68 4.44 -12.23
N ARG A 87 25.79 4.36 -11.50
CA ARG A 87 25.80 4.43 -10.05
C ARG A 87 25.61 5.85 -9.55
N ALA A 88 26.31 6.80 -10.15
CA ALA A 88 26.10 8.23 -9.93
C ALA A 88 24.63 8.61 -10.18
N ILE A 89 24.05 8.11 -11.28
CA ILE A 89 22.63 8.31 -11.61
C ILE A 89 21.71 7.72 -10.53
N ARG A 90 22.00 6.50 -10.06
CA ARG A 90 21.18 5.81 -9.03
C ARG A 90 21.20 6.53 -7.68
N TYR A 91 22.36 7.02 -7.26
CA TYR A 91 22.52 7.74 -5.99
C TYR A 91 22.24 9.25 -6.11
N ASN A 92 21.81 9.72 -7.29
CA ASN A 92 21.49 11.12 -7.55
C ASN A 92 22.68 12.07 -7.32
N GLU A 93 23.88 11.63 -7.68
CA GLU A 93 25.16 12.36 -7.55
C GLU A 93 25.63 12.97 -8.88
N ILE A 94 24.81 12.90 -9.92
CA ILE A 94 25.07 13.54 -11.21
C ILE A 94 24.62 15.01 -11.20
N ASP A 95 25.18 15.82 -12.09
CA ASP A 95 24.74 17.18 -12.38
C ASP A 95 24.06 17.23 -13.77
N PRO A 96 22.77 16.86 -13.88
CA PRO A 96 22.10 16.78 -15.17
C PRO A 96 21.69 18.17 -15.67
N SER A 97 21.97 18.45 -16.95
CA SER A 97 21.37 19.58 -17.65
C SER A 97 19.95 19.24 -18.11
N LEU A 98 18.95 19.86 -17.49
CA LEU A 98 17.53 19.57 -17.76
C LEU A 98 16.80 20.80 -18.30
N GLN A 99 15.89 20.56 -19.26
CA GLN A 99 14.97 21.58 -19.77
C GLN A 99 13.76 21.78 -18.84
N GLN A 100 13.32 20.71 -18.18
CA GLN A 100 12.20 20.74 -17.25
C GLN A 100 12.70 21.15 -15.86
N ARG A 101 12.04 22.14 -15.24
CA ARG A 101 12.31 22.58 -13.88
C ARG A 101 11.11 22.27 -13.00
N GLY A 102 11.20 21.21 -12.21
CA GLY A 102 10.16 20.80 -11.29
C GLY A 102 10.73 19.97 -10.13
N PRO A 103 9.93 19.73 -9.09
CA PRO A 103 10.34 18.83 -8.01
C PRO A 103 10.71 17.46 -8.57
N ALA A 104 11.83 16.90 -8.11
CA ALA A 104 12.38 15.62 -8.56
C ALA A 104 12.76 15.53 -10.06
N ALA A 105 12.87 16.65 -10.78
CA ALA A 105 13.33 16.65 -12.19
C ALA A 105 14.73 16.05 -12.36
N GLU A 106 15.59 16.27 -11.37
CA GLU A 106 16.99 15.78 -11.32
C GLU A 106 17.09 14.29 -10.97
N VAL A 107 16.02 13.70 -10.42
CA VAL A 107 15.99 12.30 -10.00
C VAL A 107 15.67 11.39 -11.18
N LEU A 108 16.70 10.84 -11.81
CA LEU A 108 16.54 9.95 -12.96
C LEU A 108 16.11 8.53 -12.59
N ILE A 109 16.47 8.06 -11.39
CA ILE A 109 16.06 6.75 -10.84
C ILE A 109 15.39 6.98 -9.49
N GLN A 110 14.08 6.75 -9.43
CA GLN A 110 13.30 6.94 -8.21
C GLN A 110 12.94 5.58 -7.57
N ASP A 111 13.55 5.26 -6.44
CA ASP A 111 13.26 4.07 -5.64
C ASP A 111 12.43 4.35 -4.38
N ALA A 112 12.32 5.62 -3.97
CA ALA A 112 11.55 6.05 -2.80
C ALA A 112 10.07 5.63 -2.82
N GLY A 113 9.49 5.37 -4.00
CA GLY A 113 8.12 4.87 -4.15
C GLY A 113 7.95 3.37 -3.90
N MET A 114 9.05 2.61 -3.87
CA MET A 114 9.01 1.14 -3.77
C MET A 114 8.41 0.61 -2.46
N PRO A 115 8.70 1.19 -1.27
CA PRO A 115 8.06 0.77 -0.03
C PRO A 115 6.53 0.89 -0.10
N TRP A 116 6.02 2.03 -0.59
CA TRP A 116 4.58 2.25 -0.77
C TRP A 116 3.98 1.26 -1.79
N TYR A 117 4.67 1.07 -2.91
CA TYR A 117 4.25 0.10 -3.93
C TYR A 117 4.10 -1.31 -3.34
N LYS A 118 5.11 -1.81 -2.62
CA LYS A 118 5.10 -3.12 -1.97
C LYS A 118 4.00 -3.24 -0.91
N LEU A 119 3.82 -2.19 -0.10
CA LEU A 119 2.75 -2.12 0.90
C LEU A 119 1.37 -2.22 0.25
N ARG A 120 1.16 -1.48 -0.84
CA ARG A 120 -0.12 -1.45 -1.56
C ARG A 120 -0.40 -2.77 -2.28
N GLU A 121 0.57 -3.31 -3.00
CA GLU A 121 0.41 -4.52 -3.82
C GLU A 121 0.16 -5.77 -2.96
N GLY A 122 0.84 -5.89 -1.82
CA GLY A 122 0.73 -7.06 -0.94
C GLY A 122 -0.19 -6.82 0.25
N PRO A 123 0.32 -6.26 1.37
CA PRO A 123 -0.40 -6.16 2.63
C PRO A 123 -1.77 -5.48 2.54
N VAL A 124 -1.88 -4.33 1.87
CA VAL A 124 -3.14 -3.56 1.82
C VAL A 124 -4.23 -4.33 1.08
N ILE A 125 -3.93 -4.88 -0.09
CA ILE A 125 -4.92 -5.65 -0.86
C ILE A 125 -5.30 -6.93 -0.11
N THR A 126 -4.31 -7.63 0.47
CA THR A 126 -4.53 -8.94 1.11
C THR A 126 -5.29 -8.80 2.42
N TYR A 127 -4.76 -8.02 3.37
CA TYR A 127 -5.37 -7.84 4.67
C TYR A 127 -6.56 -6.90 4.62
N GLY A 128 -6.48 -5.78 3.88
CA GLY A 128 -7.58 -4.83 3.76
C GLY A 128 -8.77 -5.41 3.00
N GLY A 129 -8.53 -6.08 1.86
CA GLY A 129 -9.58 -6.79 1.12
C GLY A 129 -10.17 -7.94 1.94
N GLY A 130 -9.33 -8.72 2.62
CA GLY A 130 -9.76 -9.79 3.51
C GLY A 130 -10.60 -9.28 4.69
N ALA A 131 -10.20 -8.18 5.32
CA ALA A 131 -10.94 -7.56 6.42
C ALA A 131 -12.30 -7.03 5.98
N LEU A 132 -12.40 -6.42 4.79
CA LEU A 132 -13.66 -5.94 4.23
C LEU A 132 -14.63 -7.12 3.98
N LEU A 133 -14.17 -8.16 3.30
CA LEU A 133 -14.97 -9.37 3.07
C LEU A 133 -15.31 -10.08 4.38
N GLY A 134 -14.39 -10.10 5.34
CA GLY A 134 -14.58 -10.67 6.67
C GLY A 134 -15.66 -9.94 7.46
N ILE A 135 -15.67 -8.60 7.46
CA ILE A 135 -16.74 -7.82 8.10
C ILE A 135 -18.08 -8.08 7.42
N ILE A 136 -18.13 -8.11 6.09
CA ILE A 136 -19.37 -8.37 5.35
C ILE A 136 -19.90 -9.76 5.70
N GLY A 137 -19.04 -10.78 5.67
CA GLY A 137 -19.38 -12.15 6.06
C GLY A 137 -19.84 -12.25 7.52
N LEU A 138 -19.16 -11.57 8.44
CA LEU A 138 -19.54 -11.53 9.85
C LEU A 138 -20.93 -10.90 10.04
N LEU A 139 -21.23 -9.81 9.33
CA LEU A 139 -22.55 -9.16 9.40
C LEU A 139 -23.65 -10.07 8.82
N ILE A 140 -23.37 -10.80 7.74
CA ILE A 140 -24.29 -11.78 7.16
C ILE A 140 -24.57 -12.92 8.14
N VAL A 141 -23.52 -13.53 8.72
CA VAL A 141 -23.66 -14.60 9.71
C VAL A 141 -24.42 -14.10 10.94
N PHE A 142 -24.07 -12.92 11.45
CA PHE A 142 -24.77 -12.30 12.56
C PHE A 142 -26.25 -12.09 12.27
N TYR A 143 -26.59 -11.60 11.07
CA TYR A 143 -27.98 -11.42 10.65
C TYR A 143 -28.76 -12.73 10.65
N PHE A 144 -28.19 -13.83 10.16
CA PHE A 144 -28.85 -15.13 10.13
C PHE A 144 -28.98 -15.78 11.52
N VAL A 145 -27.95 -15.67 12.36
CA VAL A 145 -27.97 -16.25 13.72
C VAL A 145 -28.92 -15.48 14.64
N ARG A 146 -28.87 -14.14 14.60
CA ARG A 146 -29.64 -13.30 15.52
C ARG A 146 -31.05 -12.99 15.02
N GLY A 147 -31.24 -12.95 13.70
CA GLY A 147 -32.49 -12.52 13.07
C GLY A 147 -32.76 -11.02 13.21
N ARG A 148 -33.98 -10.61 12.84
CA ARG A 148 -34.43 -9.21 12.93
C ARG A 148 -34.75 -8.85 14.38
N ILE A 149 -34.24 -7.71 14.85
CA ILE A 149 -34.63 -7.14 16.15
C ILE A 149 -36.00 -6.47 15.96
N MET A 150 -37.05 -7.15 16.42
CA MET A 150 -38.42 -6.65 16.37
C MET A 150 -38.72 -5.72 17.55
N ILE A 151 -39.68 -4.81 17.37
CA ILE A 151 -40.17 -3.97 18.45
C ILE A 151 -41.22 -4.78 19.22
N ASP A 152 -40.95 -5.15 20.47
CA ASP A 152 -41.81 -6.03 21.27
C ASP A 152 -43.27 -5.54 21.37
N GLY A 153 -43.48 -4.21 21.41
CA GLY A 153 -44.81 -3.59 21.47
C GLY A 153 -45.36 -3.06 20.15
N GLY A 154 -44.67 -3.29 19.03
CA GLY A 154 -45.01 -2.70 17.73
C GLY A 154 -44.68 -1.18 17.63
N PRO A 155 -44.85 -0.57 16.44
CA PRO A 155 -44.62 0.86 16.26
C PRO A 155 -45.63 1.69 17.04
N ALA A 156 -45.16 2.76 17.69
CA ALA A 156 -46.06 3.76 18.25
C ALA A 156 -46.85 4.43 17.11
N GLY A 157 -48.15 4.68 17.31
CA GLY A 157 -49.03 5.36 16.34
C GLY A 157 -48.73 6.85 16.13
N THR A 158 -47.67 7.37 16.77
CA THR A 158 -47.24 8.76 16.70
C THR A 158 -45.74 8.85 16.43
N THR A 159 -45.34 9.89 15.71
CA THR A 159 -43.94 10.14 15.36
C THR A 159 -43.43 11.41 16.03
N ILE A 160 -42.18 11.39 16.46
CA ILE A 160 -41.47 12.58 16.94
C ILE A 160 -40.34 12.95 15.98
N GLU A 161 -40.07 14.24 15.80
CA GLU A 161 -38.93 14.68 15.00
C GLU A 161 -37.63 14.39 15.75
N ARG A 162 -36.91 13.35 15.32
CA ARG A 162 -35.60 13.00 15.88
C ARG A 162 -34.44 13.78 15.24
N PHE A 163 -34.55 14.08 13.95
CA PHE A 163 -33.52 14.73 13.14
C PHE A 163 -34.13 15.78 12.22
N LYS A 164 -33.57 16.99 12.26
CA LYS A 164 -33.96 18.12 11.41
C LYS A 164 -33.63 17.86 9.94
N ALA A 165 -34.30 18.57 9.04
CA ALA A 165 -34.06 18.44 7.59
C ALA A 165 -32.58 18.66 7.21
N ILE A 166 -31.90 19.64 7.82
CA ILE A 166 -30.48 19.92 7.58
C ILE A 166 -29.56 18.79 8.08
N GLU A 167 -29.90 18.15 9.20
CA GLU A 167 -29.16 16.98 9.72
C GLU A 167 -29.30 15.79 8.76
N ARG A 168 -30.50 15.57 8.21
CA ARG A 168 -30.75 14.53 7.20
C ARG A 168 -30.00 14.80 5.90
N PHE A 169 -29.98 16.04 5.43
CA PHE A 169 -29.23 16.44 4.25
C PHE A 169 -27.73 16.19 4.43
N GLY A 170 -27.14 16.67 5.54
CA GLY A 170 -25.72 16.44 5.83
C GLY A 170 -25.37 14.96 5.93
N HIS A 171 -26.26 14.14 6.51
CA HIS A 171 -26.08 12.69 6.56
C HIS A 171 -26.05 12.06 5.17
N TRP A 172 -27.03 12.37 4.31
CA TRP A 172 -27.09 11.81 2.95
C TRP A 172 -25.95 12.30 2.06
N LEU A 173 -25.53 13.55 2.23
CA LEU A 173 -24.35 14.10 1.57
C LEU A 173 -23.10 13.30 1.96
N LEU A 174 -22.88 13.08 3.26
CA LEU A 174 -21.73 12.31 3.77
C LEU A 174 -21.80 10.84 3.35
N ALA A 175 -22.94 10.17 3.54
CA ALA A 175 -23.08 8.75 3.27
C ALA A 175 -23.03 8.44 1.76
N GLY A 176 -23.73 9.24 0.94
CA GLY A 176 -23.73 9.07 -0.52
C GLY A 176 -22.35 9.30 -1.13
N SER A 177 -21.67 10.36 -0.70
CA SER A 177 -20.29 10.63 -1.15
C SER A 177 -19.32 9.55 -0.67
N PHE A 178 -19.42 9.10 0.59
CA PHE A 178 -18.59 8.00 1.11
C PHE A 178 -18.73 6.72 0.30
N ILE A 179 -19.96 6.32 -0.06
CA ILE A 179 -20.20 5.12 -0.88
C ILE A 179 -19.56 5.29 -2.26
N ALA A 180 -19.78 6.43 -2.92
CA ALA A 180 -19.20 6.70 -4.24
C ALA A 180 -17.66 6.67 -4.20
N LEU A 181 -17.05 7.29 -3.18
CA LEU A 181 -15.61 7.28 -2.96
C LEU A 181 -15.08 5.87 -2.64
N GLY A 182 -15.76 5.13 -1.78
CA GLY A 182 -15.39 3.76 -1.43
C GLY A 182 -15.39 2.84 -2.65
N VAL A 183 -16.44 2.91 -3.48
CA VAL A 183 -16.53 2.11 -4.72
C VAL A 183 -15.43 2.50 -5.70
N THR A 184 -15.31 3.79 -6.03
CA THR A 184 -14.30 4.27 -7.00
C THR A 184 -12.87 4.02 -6.53
N GLY A 185 -12.61 4.18 -5.23
CA GLY A 185 -11.31 3.88 -4.61
C GLY A 185 -10.96 2.40 -4.70
N LEU A 186 -11.91 1.50 -4.38
CA LEU A 186 -11.71 0.06 -4.52
C LEU A 186 -11.46 -0.35 -5.97
N LEU A 187 -12.22 0.20 -6.93
CA LEU A 187 -12.05 -0.08 -8.36
C LEU A 187 -10.63 0.28 -8.84
N VAL A 188 -10.12 1.45 -8.43
CA VAL A 188 -8.77 1.90 -8.81
C VAL A 188 -7.68 1.11 -8.08
N LEU A 189 -7.87 0.80 -6.80
CA LEU A 189 -6.89 0.06 -5.98
C LEU A 189 -6.74 -1.39 -6.45
N MET A 190 -7.84 -2.09 -6.66
CA MET A 190 -7.87 -3.54 -6.91
C MET A 190 -7.95 -3.89 -8.40
N GLY A 191 -8.21 -2.90 -9.25
CA GLY A 191 -8.51 -3.14 -10.65
C GLY A 191 -7.41 -3.84 -11.44
N ARG A 192 -6.13 -3.55 -11.17
CA ARG A 192 -5.02 -4.24 -11.84
C ARG A 192 -4.99 -5.74 -11.57
N LYS A 193 -5.24 -6.15 -10.33
CA LYS A 193 -5.14 -7.54 -9.89
C LYS A 193 -6.39 -8.35 -10.24
N PHE A 194 -7.58 -7.74 -10.15
CA PHE A 194 -8.84 -8.46 -10.23
C PHE A 194 -9.71 -8.10 -11.43
N LEU A 195 -9.64 -6.88 -11.95
CA LEU A 195 -10.52 -6.43 -13.04
C LEU A 195 -9.86 -6.58 -14.41
N ILE A 196 -8.61 -6.15 -14.58
CA ILE A 196 -7.89 -6.27 -15.88
C ILE A 196 -7.92 -7.72 -16.42
N PRO A 197 -7.68 -8.78 -15.61
CA PRO A 197 -7.75 -10.15 -16.12
C PRO A 197 -9.14 -10.59 -16.58
N VAL A 198 -10.21 -9.92 -16.12
CA VAL A 198 -11.61 -10.29 -16.40
C VAL A 198 -12.19 -9.50 -17.57
N ILE A 199 -11.96 -8.19 -17.61
CA ILE A 199 -12.59 -7.29 -18.59
C ILE A 199 -11.61 -6.73 -19.63
N GLY A 200 -10.31 -7.00 -19.50
CA GLY A 200 -9.28 -6.48 -20.38
C GLY A 200 -8.79 -5.07 -20.02
N PRO A 201 -7.59 -4.69 -20.49
CA PRO A 201 -6.96 -3.41 -20.12
C PRO A 201 -7.69 -2.19 -20.70
N GLU A 202 -8.27 -2.28 -21.90
CA GLU A 202 -8.97 -1.16 -22.55
C GLU A 202 -10.25 -0.80 -21.80
N ALA A 203 -11.09 -1.78 -21.47
CA ALA A 203 -12.32 -1.56 -20.71
C ALA A 203 -12.01 -1.03 -19.30
N PHE A 204 -10.98 -1.58 -18.66
CA PHE A 204 -10.53 -1.11 -17.36
C PHE A 204 -10.00 0.33 -17.42
N ALA A 205 -9.29 0.73 -18.49
CA ALA A 205 -8.79 2.09 -18.64
C ALA A 205 -9.92 3.12 -18.62
N THR A 206 -11.01 2.87 -19.34
CA THR A 206 -12.21 3.74 -19.33
C THR A 206 -12.86 3.77 -17.95
N LEU A 207 -13.04 2.61 -17.32
CA LEU A 207 -13.61 2.50 -15.97
C LEU A 207 -12.76 3.26 -14.93
N ALA A 208 -11.44 3.12 -15.00
CA ALA A 208 -10.50 3.78 -14.10
C ALA A 208 -10.48 5.30 -14.32
N ALA A 209 -10.56 5.77 -15.58
CA ALA A 209 -10.66 7.19 -15.89
C ALA A 209 -11.94 7.81 -15.30
N GLY A 210 -13.10 7.16 -15.51
CA GLY A 210 -14.36 7.58 -14.91
C GLY A 210 -14.32 7.55 -13.37
N SER A 211 -13.75 6.48 -12.80
CA SER A 211 -13.62 6.34 -11.35
C SER A 211 -12.79 7.47 -10.74
N LYS A 212 -11.63 7.81 -11.33
CA LYS A 212 -10.79 8.93 -10.88
C LYS A 212 -11.52 10.26 -10.95
N PHE A 213 -12.20 10.53 -12.07
CA PHE A 213 -12.97 11.77 -12.22
C PHE A 213 -14.05 11.90 -11.13
N ILE A 214 -14.82 10.84 -10.91
CA ILE A 214 -15.86 10.81 -9.88
C ILE A 214 -15.23 10.97 -8.48
N HIS A 215 -14.16 10.23 -8.19
CA HIS A 215 -13.51 10.24 -6.89
C HIS A 215 -13.01 11.63 -6.51
N ASN A 216 -12.28 12.29 -7.42
CA ASN A 216 -11.68 13.60 -7.16
C ASN A 216 -12.73 14.70 -6.97
N ASN A 217 -13.86 14.62 -7.67
CA ASN A 217 -14.91 15.63 -7.58
C ASN A 217 -15.84 15.40 -6.37
N ILE A 218 -16.22 14.15 -6.09
CA ILE A 218 -17.12 13.82 -4.98
C ILE A 218 -16.41 13.94 -3.62
N ALA A 219 -15.08 13.88 -3.57
CA ALA A 219 -14.29 14.12 -2.35
C ALA A 219 -14.65 15.45 -1.67
N TRP A 220 -14.90 16.52 -2.45
CA TRP A 220 -15.32 17.81 -1.91
C TRP A 220 -16.68 17.74 -1.20
N ALA A 221 -17.64 17.04 -1.78
CA ALA A 221 -18.95 16.82 -1.16
C ALA A 221 -18.81 16.02 0.16
N PHE A 222 -17.91 15.02 0.18
CA PHE A 222 -17.61 14.27 1.40
C PHE A 222 -17.01 15.15 2.50
N MET A 223 -16.01 15.97 2.19
CA MET A 223 -15.38 16.88 3.14
C MET A 223 -16.39 17.88 3.72
N ILE A 224 -17.25 18.46 2.88
CA ILE A 224 -18.33 19.35 3.33
C ILE A 224 -19.31 18.59 4.23
N GLY A 225 -19.75 17.40 3.83
CA GLY A 225 -20.64 16.55 4.63
C GLY A 225 -20.04 16.18 5.99
N LEU A 226 -18.73 15.91 6.04
CA LEU A 226 -18.01 15.59 7.26
C LEU A 226 -18.01 16.76 8.23
N VAL A 227 -17.65 17.96 7.75
CA VAL A 227 -17.64 19.20 8.55
C VAL A 227 -19.04 19.53 9.05
N MET A 228 -20.05 19.48 8.17
CA MET A 228 -21.44 19.77 8.53
C MET A 228 -21.94 18.83 9.63
N THR A 229 -21.79 17.52 9.44
CA THR A 229 -22.27 16.51 10.40
C THR A 229 -21.49 16.55 11.72
N PHE A 230 -20.20 16.87 11.68
CA PHE A 230 -19.41 17.10 12.89
C PHE A 230 -20.03 18.20 13.75
N PHE A 231 -20.20 19.41 13.22
CA PHE A 231 -20.71 20.55 14.01
C PHE A 231 -22.15 20.34 14.48
N MET A 232 -22.99 19.67 13.69
CA MET A 232 -24.36 19.37 14.09
C MET A 232 -24.46 18.34 15.23
N TRP A 233 -23.53 17.37 15.31
CA TRP A 233 -23.69 16.21 16.17
C TRP A 233 -22.64 16.04 17.27
N VAL A 234 -21.49 16.74 17.20
CA VAL A 234 -20.38 16.56 18.14
C VAL A 234 -20.81 16.71 19.60
N ALA A 235 -21.61 17.73 19.92
CA ALA A 235 -22.07 18.00 21.29
C ALA A 235 -22.86 16.82 21.89
N HIS A 236 -23.58 16.06 21.05
CA HIS A 236 -24.34 14.89 21.47
C HIS A 236 -23.52 13.59 21.48
N ASN A 237 -22.33 13.60 20.86
CA ASN A 237 -21.45 12.43 20.70
C ASN A 237 -20.25 12.43 21.65
N ILE A 238 -20.18 13.36 22.60
CA ILE A 238 -19.18 13.34 23.66
C ILE A 238 -19.41 12.11 24.56
N PRO A 239 -18.41 11.22 24.73
CA PRO A 239 -18.52 10.08 25.62
C PRO A 239 -18.75 10.51 27.07
N ASN A 240 -19.58 9.78 27.80
CA ASN A 240 -19.90 10.07 29.19
C ASN A 240 -20.09 8.77 29.99
N LYS A 241 -20.26 8.89 31.32
CA LYS A 241 -20.37 7.74 32.23
C LYS A 241 -21.55 6.79 31.91
N LEU A 242 -22.61 7.28 31.25
CA LEU A 242 -23.73 6.44 30.81
C LEU A 242 -23.30 5.48 29.71
N ASP A 243 -22.40 5.89 28.83
CA ASP A 243 -21.91 5.05 27.74
C ASP A 243 -21.16 3.83 28.27
N ILE A 244 -20.40 3.99 29.36
CA ILE A 244 -19.73 2.88 30.04
C ILE A 244 -20.76 1.87 30.56
N LYS A 245 -21.82 2.35 31.23
CA LYS A 245 -22.91 1.47 31.71
C LYS A 245 -23.62 0.77 30.55
N TRP A 246 -23.82 1.47 29.44
CA TRP A 246 -24.41 0.90 28.23
C TRP A 246 -23.55 -0.20 27.62
N LEU A 247 -22.22 0.00 27.56
CA LEU A 247 -21.27 -0.99 27.07
C LEU A 247 -21.20 -2.23 27.99
N LEU A 248 -21.19 -2.02 29.31
CA LEU A 248 -21.23 -3.12 30.29
C LEU A 248 -22.52 -3.94 30.19
N ALA A 249 -23.63 -3.32 29.81
CA ALA A 249 -24.90 -4.01 29.54
C ALA A 249 -24.95 -4.68 28.14
N GLY A 250 -23.85 -4.67 27.39
CA GLY A 250 -23.78 -5.22 26.02
C GLY A 250 -24.73 -4.53 25.04
N GLY A 251 -25.11 -3.27 25.33
CA GLY A 251 -25.99 -2.46 24.51
C GLY A 251 -27.43 -2.95 24.36
N GLY A 252 -27.85 -3.95 25.14
CA GLY A 252 -29.14 -4.62 24.95
C GLY A 252 -29.22 -5.44 23.66
N ILE A 253 -28.07 -5.74 23.02
CA ILE A 253 -28.01 -6.54 21.79
C ILE A 253 -28.15 -8.03 22.12
N PHE A 254 -27.55 -8.45 23.24
CA PHE A 254 -27.52 -9.83 23.73
C PHE A 254 -28.50 -10.11 24.87
N THR A 255 -29.17 -9.08 25.39
CA THR A 255 -30.16 -9.19 26.47
C THR A 255 -31.42 -8.39 26.09
N LYS A 256 -32.58 -8.69 26.69
CA LYS A 256 -33.79 -7.85 26.55
C LYS A 256 -33.73 -6.56 27.38
N SER A 257 -32.56 -6.21 27.89
CA SER A 257 -32.37 -4.99 28.68
C SER A 257 -32.39 -3.77 27.75
N HIS A 258 -33.03 -2.69 28.19
CA HIS A 258 -33.01 -1.40 27.51
C HIS A 258 -32.11 -0.42 28.27
N PRO A 259 -30.77 -0.53 28.15
CA PRO A 259 -29.86 0.37 28.82
C PRO A 259 -30.14 1.81 28.38
N SER A 260 -30.27 2.70 29.37
CA SER A 260 -30.59 4.10 29.13
C SER A 260 -29.58 4.74 28.19
N ALA A 261 -30.09 5.44 27.18
CA ALA A 261 -29.32 6.22 26.23
C ALA A 261 -30.01 7.58 26.04
N LYS A 262 -29.21 8.62 25.80
CA LYS A 262 -29.72 9.95 25.42
C LYS A 262 -30.04 9.96 23.91
N LYS A 263 -29.77 11.06 23.20
CA LYS A 263 -29.98 11.16 21.73
C LYS A 263 -29.23 10.07 20.95
N PHE A 264 -28.00 9.75 21.38
CA PHE A 264 -27.15 8.70 20.81
C PHE A 264 -26.64 7.75 21.91
N ASN A 265 -26.56 6.46 21.58
CA ASN A 265 -25.99 5.43 22.44
C ASN A 265 -24.46 5.29 22.25
N ALA A 266 -23.80 4.51 23.11
CA ALA A 266 -22.34 4.35 23.07
C ALA A 266 -21.82 3.83 21.72
N GLY A 267 -22.50 2.84 21.11
CA GLY A 267 -22.12 2.29 19.81
C GLY A 267 -22.19 3.34 18.68
N GLN A 268 -23.24 4.15 18.67
CA GLN A 268 -23.39 5.26 17.72
C GLN A 268 -22.28 6.31 17.88
N LYS A 269 -21.86 6.59 19.12
CA LYS A 269 -20.75 7.52 19.38
C LYS A 269 -19.42 6.97 18.91
N ILE A 270 -19.18 5.67 19.09
CA ILE A 270 -17.97 5.01 18.56
C ILE A 270 -17.92 5.18 17.04
N ILE A 271 -19.02 4.84 16.35
CA ILE A 271 -19.11 4.99 14.88
C ILE A 271 -18.91 6.45 14.47
N PHE A 272 -19.53 7.41 15.17
CA PHE A 272 -19.33 8.83 14.92
C PHE A 272 -17.85 9.19 14.96
N TRP A 273 -17.13 8.88 16.04
CA TRP A 273 -15.72 9.23 16.17
C TRP A 273 -14.82 8.48 15.17
N THR A 274 -15.10 7.21 14.88
CA THR A 274 -14.39 6.47 13.83
C THR A 274 -14.54 7.15 12.48
N VAL A 275 -15.76 7.52 12.08
CA VAL A 275 -16.02 8.21 10.81
C VAL A 275 -15.37 9.59 10.79
N MET A 276 -15.43 10.35 11.89
CA MET A 276 -14.83 11.68 11.96
C MET A 276 -13.31 11.63 11.84
N ILE A 277 -12.65 10.76 12.61
CA ILE A 277 -11.18 10.67 12.62
C ILE A 277 -10.66 10.08 11.32
N MET A 278 -11.22 8.95 10.87
CA MET A 278 -10.80 8.31 9.62
C MET A 278 -11.15 9.18 8.42
N GLY A 279 -12.33 9.80 8.41
CA GLY A 279 -12.76 10.74 7.37
C GLY A 279 -11.84 11.95 7.27
N PHE A 280 -11.44 12.52 8.40
CA PHE A 280 -10.46 13.61 8.42
C PHE A 280 -9.10 13.16 7.91
N SER A 281 -8.62 11.99 8.36
CA SER A 281 -7.34 11.42 7.92
C SER A 281 -7.29 11.24 6.41
N VAL A 282 -8.33 10.65 5.80
CA VAL A 282 -8.35 10.43 4.34
C VAL A 282 -8.50 11.74 3.56
N SER A 283 -9.20 12.72 4.12
CA SER A 283 -9.34 14.04 3.50
C SER A 283 -8.03 14.83 3.52
N LEU A 284 -7.17 14.60 4.51
CA LEU A 284 -5.86 15.24 4.59
C LEU A 284 -4.82 14.57 3.68
N SER A 285 -4.93 13.24 3.50
CA SER A 285 -3.98 12.46 2.71
C SER A 285 -4.30 12.37 1.21
N GLY A 286 -5.55 12.66 0.84
CA GLY A 286 -6.06 12.58 -0.54
C GLY A 286 -5.88 13.89 -1.29
#